data_AF-A0A7J4L1E9-F1
#
_entry.id   AF-A0A7J4L1E9-F1
#
_cell.length_a   1.000
_cell.length_b   1.000
_cell.length_c   1.000
_cell.angle_alpha   90.00
_cell.angle_beta   90.00
_cell.angle_gamma   90.00
#
_symmetry.space_group_name_H-M   'P 1'
#
loop_
_entity.id
_entity.type
_entity.pdbx_description
1 polymer ?
#
loop_
_entity_poly.entity_id
_entity_poly.type
_entity_poly.pdbx_seq_one_letter_code
_entity_poly.pdbx_strand_id
1 'polypeptide(L)'
;MKNTGSSTAYDLSIGLSEERTVTTTGTVVERDIVPLGSSTVSLPKISPGTVEAVELPILINPSAQARAYFIPVKITYYDSQKVKYTDTQYVGLKVFDEAKIGANATPAEALYPGKKAKISLELYNAGNGTAKFLNVKVSSGFANFKQSGYYIGSLESDDYDSISLDAEVRKDVQPGDYSLEVELSFKDAFSQDKSVRLEVPVKVLTEAEALQQSQQQAPVLLYAIIVLAIAGAAWWFLKKKKHSGK
;
A
#
# COMPACT_ATOMS: atom_id res chain seq x y z
N MET A 1 9.99 14.11 34.16
CA MET A 1 11.06 15.13 34.32
C MET A 1 11.55 15.17 35.75
N LYS A 2 12.83 15.48 36.01
CA LYS A 2 13.41 15.53 37.37
C LYS A 2 14.09 16.88 37.60
N ASN A 3 13.85 17.53 38.73
CA ASN A 3 14.65 18.68 39.14
C ASN A 3 15.99 18.18 39.71
N THR A 4 17.08 18.39 38.97
CA THR A 4 18.45 18.02 39.36
C THR A 4 19.22 19.16 40.03
N GLY A 5 18.63 20.36 40.11
CA GLY A 5 19.22 21.52 40.76
C GLY A 5 19.12 21.48 42.28
N SER A 6 19.83 22.39 42.93
CA SER A 6 19.85 22.54 44.40
C SER A 6 18.72 23.43 44.94
N SER A 7 17.92 24.08 44.07
CA SER A 7 16.81 24.95 44.45
C SER A 7 15.51 24.57 43.75
N THR A 8 14.37 24.99 44.32
CA THR A 8 13.04 24.77 43.75
C THR A 8 12.88 25.55 42.45
N ALA A 9 12.39 24.89 41.41
CA ALA A 9 11.92 25.54 40.19
C ALA A 9 10.45 25.96 40.38
N TYR A 10 10.09 27.16 39.97
CA TYR A 10 8.76 27.75 40.09
C TYR A 10 8.17 28.08 38.71
N ASP A 11 6.84 28.11 38.65
CA ASP A 11 6.04 28.50 37.48
C ASP A 11 6.53 27.84 36.19
N LEU A 12 6.69 26.52 36.25
CA LEU A 12 7.18 25.75 35.12
C LEU A 12 6.10 25.71 34.04
N SER A 13 6.51 25.97 32.81
CA SER A 13 5.68 25.83 31.62
C SER A 13 6.43 24.93 30.65
N ILE A 14 5.85 23.77 30.37
CA ILE A 14 6.39 22.72 29.53
C ILE A 14 5.46 22.56 28.34
N GLY A 15 5.96 22.74 27.12
CA GLY A 15 5.12 22.61 25.94
C GLY A 15 5.89 22.22 24.70
N LEU A 16 5.17 21.78 23.68
CA LEU A 16 5.75 21.53 22.37
C LEU A 16 6.13 22.88 21.75
N SER A 17 7.39 23.04 21.34
CA SER A 17 7.84 24.27 20.69
C SER A 17 7.21 24.34 19.28
N GLU A 18 6.39 25.36 19.07
CA GLU A 18 5.81 25.66 17.77
C GLU A 18 6.76 26.56 16.96
N GLU A 19 7.62 25.95 16.15
CA GLU A 19 8.24 26.69 15.04
C GLU A 19 7.26 26.67 13.87
N ARG A 20 6.48 27.75 13.72
CA ARG A 20 5.66 27.97 12.52
C ARG A 20 6.54 28.55 11.44
N THR A 21 6.76 27.82 10.36
CA THR A 21 7.33 28.38 9.13
C THR A 21 6.18 28.90 8.28
N VAL A 22 5.94 30.22 8.32
CA VAL A 22 5.06 30.87 7.35
C VAL A 22 5.90 31.09 6.10
N THR A 23 5.47 30.53 4.96
CA THR A 23 6.15 30.81 3.69
C THR A 23 5.98 32.28 3.31
N THR A 24 6.85 32.79 2.44
CA THR A 24 6.75 34.17 1.91
C THR A 24 5.42 34.46 1.20
N THR A 25 4.64 33.44 0.86
CA THR A 25 3.31 33.51 0.24
C THR A 25 2.14 33.46 1.25
N GLY A 26 2.41 33.40 2.56
CA GLY A 26 1.38 33.32 3.59
C GLY A 26 0.70 31.95 3.71
N THR A 27 1.23 30.92 3.04
CA THR A 27 0.70 29.57 3.13
C THR A 27 1.16 28.94 4.45
N VAL A 28 0.19 28.50 5.26
CA VAL A 28 0.48 27.72 6.46
C VAL A 28 0.82 26.30 6.01
N VAL A 29 2.07 25.89 6.22
CA VAL A 29 2.46 24.49 6.01
C VAL A 29 1.80 23.66 7.11
N GLU A 30 0.90 22.76 6.71
CA GLU A 30 0.29 21.79 7.62
C GLU A 30 1.39 20.88 8.21
N ARG A 31 1.37 20.67 9.53
CA ARG A 31 2.44 19.97 10.22
C ARG A 31 2.19 18.46 10.21
N ASP A 32 3.26 17.69 10.11
CA ASP A 32 3.18 16.23 10.24
C ASP A 32 2.76 15.77 11.65
N ILE A 33 3.17 16.52 12.69
CA ILE A 33 2.89 16.22 14.09
C ILE A 33 2.30 17.46 14.75
N VAL A 34 1.14 17.31 15.38
CA VAL A 34 0.40 18.41 16.02
C VAL A 34 0.09 18.08 17.49
N PRO A 35 0.12 19.07 18.40
CA PRO A 35 -0.41 18.89 19.76
C PRO A 35 -1.92 18.60 19.71
N LEU A 36 -2.38 17.66 20.52
CA LEU A 36 -3.80 17.34 20.65
C LEU A 36 -4.34 17.97 21.94
N GLY A 37 -5.01 19.12 21.82
CA GLY A 37 -5.47 19.90 22.98
C GLY A 37 -4.45 20.96 23.41
N SER A 38 -4.18 21.10 24.72
CA SER A 38 -3.22 22.11 25.18
C SER A 38 -1.81 21.72 24.76
N SER A 39 -1.13 22.61 24.02
CA SER A 39 0.27 22.42 23.63
C SER A 39 1.26 22.64 24.78
N THR A 40 0.76 23.09 25.94
CA THR A 40 1.54 23.44 27.13
C THR A 40 0.87 22.93 28.41
N VAL A 41 1.67 22.44 29.34
CA VAL A 41 1.29 22.07 30.71
C VAL A 41 2.06 22.97 31.67
N SER A 42 1.37 23.48 32.69
CA SER A 42 1.99 24.32 33.72
C SER A 42 2.04 23.59 35.06
N LEU A 43 3.16 23.69 35.75
CA LEU A 43 3.35 23.18 37.10
C LEU A 43 3.76 24.34 38.01
N PRO A 44 3.12 24.53 39.17
CA PRO A 44 3.41 25.67 40.04
C PRO A 44 4.84 25.62 40.59
N LYS A 45 5.36 24.43 40.90
CA LYS A 45 6.74 24.23 41.35
C LYS A 45 7.19 22.79 41.25
N ILE A 46 8.51 22.56 41.23
CA ILE A 46 9.15 21.26 41.45
C ILE A 46 10.33 21.43 42.41
N SER A 47 10.26 20.74 43.55
CA SER A 47 11.32 20.76 44.57
C SER A 47 12.59 19.99 44.13
N PRO A 48 13.77 20.32 44.69
CA PRO A 48 15.02 19.60 44.39
C PRO A 48 14.87 18.08 44.53
N GLY A 49 15.40 17.33 43.57
CA GLY A 49 15.36 15.87 43.57
C GLY A 49 14.01 15.24 43.21
N THR A 50 12.92 16.03 43.12
CA THR A 50 11.57 15.55 42.81
C THR A 50 11.42 15.22 41.33
N VAL A 51 10.64 14.19 41.04
CA VAL A 51 10.28 13.76 39.69
C VAL A 51 8.80 14.01 39.49
N GLU A 52 8.45 14.70 38.40
CA GLU A 52 7.07 14.91 37.97
C GLU A 52 6.85 14.29 36.59
N ALA A 53 5.68 13.70 36.37
CA ALA A 53 5.25 13.23 35.07
C ALA A 53 4.43 14.31 34.37
N VAL A 54 4.70 14.55 33.09
CA VAL A 54 3.96 15.50 32.25
C VAL A 54 3.57 14.79 30.97
N GLU A 55 2.29 14.85 30.63
CA GLU A 55 1.74 14.27 29.42
C GLU A 55 1.44 15.37 28.40
N LEU A 56 1.97 15.22 27.19
CA LEU A 56 1.72 16.11 26.05
C LEU A 56 1.18 15.26 24.90
N PRO A 57 -0.15 15.11 24.79
CA PRO A 57 -0.75 14.31 23.73
C PRO A 57 -0.50 14.96 22.37
N ILE A 58 -0.20 14.13 21.38
CA ILE A 58 0.06 14.53 19.99
C ILE A 58 -0.76 13.68 19.03
N LEU A 59 -1.05 14.24 17.86
CA LEU A 59 -1.58 13.53 16.71
C LEU A 59 -0.54 13.57 15.59
N ILE A 60 -0.39 12.44 14.90
CA ILE A 60 0.41 12.32 13.67
C ILE A 60 -0.58 12.42 12.52
N ASN A 61 -0.43 13.42 11.66
CA ASN A 61 -1.31 13.60 10.52
C ASN A 61 -1.08 12.50 9.47
N PRO A 62 -2.10 12.08 8.71
CA PRO A 62 -1.95 11.05 7.67
C PRO A 62 -0.94 11.38 6.58
N SER A 63 -0.62 12.67 6.38
CA SER A 63 0.39 13.13 5.44
C SER A 63 1.82 13.00 5.95
N ALA A 64 2.02 12.66 7.23
CA ALA A 64 3.33 12.52 7.83
C ALA A 64 4.09 11.36 7.17
N GLN A 65 5.32 11.62 6.74
CA GLN A 65 6.14 10.60 6.10
C GLN A 65 6.71 9.63 7.14
N ALA A 66 6.83 8.34 6.79
CA ALA A 66 7.60 7.39 7.60
C ALA A 66 9.08 7.78 7.73
N ARG A 67 9.43 8.41 8.86
CA ARG A 67 10.80 8.76 9.26
C ARG A 67 10.91 9.02 10.76
N ALA A 68 12.13 9.28 11.22
CA ALA A 68 12.36 9.80 12.55
C ALA A 68 12.11 11.32 12.57
N TYR A 69 11.30 11.77 13.52
CA TYR A 69 11.03 13.16 13.83
C TYR A 69 11.65 13.53 15.16
N PHE A 70 12.09 14.79 15.28
CA PHE A 70 12.44 15.38 16.56
C PHE A 70 11.35 16.36 16.97
N ILE A 71 10.81 16.17 18.16
CA ILE A 71 9.80 17.04 18.75
C ILE A 71 10.51 17.92 19.78
N PRO A 72 10.65 19.23 19.55
CA PRO A 72 11.21 20.14 20.54
C PRO A 72 10.19 20.35 21.67
N VAL A 73 10.59 20.07 22.89
CA VAL A 73 9.85 20.34 24.12
C VAL A 73 10.54 21.49 24.83
N LYS A 74 9.87 22.64 24.85
CA LYS A 74 10.34 23.85 25.51
C LYS A 74 9.90 23.83 26.97
N ILE A 75 10.86 24.02 27.85
CA ILE A 75 10.68 24.11 29.30
C ILE A 75 11.09 25.51 29.71
N THR A 76 10.18 26.26 30.33
CA THR A 76 10.50 27.55 30.95
C THR A 76 10.16 27.49 32.42
N TYR A 77 11.00 28.07 33.27
CA TYR A 77 10.82 28.07 34.71
C TYR A 77 11.57 29.23 35.36
N TYR A 78 11.27 29.51 36.62
CA TYR A 78 11.99 30.48 37.44
C TYR A 78 12.70 29.77 38.60
N ASP A 79 13.87 30.26 38.98
CA ASP A 79 14.52 29.80 40.21
C ASP A 79 13.99 30.56 41.45
N SER A 80 14.56 30.23 42.62
CA SER A 80 14.25 30.92 43.88
C SER A 80 14.58 32.42 43.90
N GLN A 81 15.45 32.90 42.99
CA GLN A 81 15.83 34.31 42.85
C GLN A 81 14.98 35.03 41.79
N LYS A 82 13.94 34.37 41.25
CA LYS A 82 13.07 34.86 40.17
C LYS A 82 13.80 35.08 38.84
N VAL A 83 14.93 34.42 38.63
CA VAL A 83 15.62 34.41 37.34
C VAL A 83 14.92 33.40 36.43
N LYS A 84 14.55 33.83 35.22
CA LYS A 84 13.90 32.98 34.22
C LYS A 84 14.93 32.15 33.47
N TYR A 85 14.67 30.87 33.35
CA TYR A 85 15.40 29.94 32.51
C TYR A 85 14.51 29.40 31.40
N THR A 86 15.14 29.06 30.28
CA THR A 86 14.48 28.42 29.15
C THR A 86 15.42 27.35 28.62
N ASP A 87 14.90 26.14 28.51
CA ASP A 87 15.60 24.99 27.98
C ASP A 87 14.73 24.31 26.92
N THR A 88 15.36 23.73 25.90
CA THR A 88 14.67 23.01 24.83
C THR A 88 15.26 21.61 24.75
N GLN A 89 14.43 20.62 25.03
CA GLN A 89 14.77 19.22 24.93
C GLN A 89 14.17 18.63 23.65
N TYR A 90 14.83 17.65 23.05
CA TYR A 90 14.33 17.00 21.83
C TYR A 90 13.89 15.58 22.14
N VAL A 91 12.63 15.26 21.83
CA VAL A 91 12.09 13.91 21.92
C VAL A 91 12.07 13.30 20.52
N GLY A 92 12.73 12.17 20.35
CA GLY A 92 12.69 11.41 19.09
C GLY A 92 11.38 10.63 18.98
N LEU A 93 10.66 10.79 17.87
CA LEU A 93 9.48 10.01 17.51
C LEU A 93 9.73 9.29 16.20
N LYS A 94 9.52 7.98 16.16
CA LYS A 94 9.59 7.20 14.92
C LYS A 94 8.18 7.03 14.35
N VAL A 95 7.93 7.61 13.19
CA VAL A 95 6.68 7.46 12.44
C VAL A 95 6.87 6.36 11.42
N PHE A 96 5.94 5.40 11.34
CA PHE A 96 6.05 4.25 10.46
C PHE A 96 4.84 4.18 9.55
N ASP A 97 5.09 3.78 8.31
CA ASP A 97 4.09 3.37 7.36
C ASP A 97 4.36 1.92 6.97
N GLU A 98 3.29 1.14 6.82
CA GLU A 98 3.36 -0.28 6.51
C GLU A 98 2.85 -0.53 5.09
N ALA A 99 3.63 -1.24 4.29
CA ALA A 99 3.18 -1.79 3.02
C ALA A 99 2.32 -3.03 3.27
N LYS A 100 1.13 -3.09 2.66
CA LYS A 100 0.21 -4.22 2.78
C LYS A 100 -0.02 -4.80 1.39
N ILE A 101 0.85 -5.74 1.02
CA ILE A 101 0.83 -6.31 -0.32
C ILE A 101 -0.23 -7.42 -0.40
N GLY A 102 -1.16 -7.26 -1.33
CA GLY A 102 -2.09 -8.29 -1.77
C GLY A 102 -1.74 -8.79 -3.17
N ALA A 103 -2.39 -9.87 -3.58
CA ALA A 103 -2.17 -10.47 -4.89
C ALA A 103 -3.44 -11.09 -5.47
N ASN A 104 -3.60 -10.99 -6.78
CA ASN A 104 -4.66 -11.63 -7.56
C ASN A 104 -4.04 -12.42 -8.72
N ALA A 105 -4.60 -13.58 -9.05
CA ALA A 105 -4.12 -14.40 -10.16
C ALA A 105 -5.21 -14.63 -11.19
N THR A 106 -4.92 -14.29 -12.44
CA THR A 106 -5.84 -14.43 -13.57
C THR A 106 -5.19 -15.24 -14.69
N PRO A 107 -5.62 -16.50 -14.89
CA PRO A 107 -5.19 -17.27 -16.05
C PRO A 107 -5.66 -16.62 -17.36
N ALA A 108 -4.77 -16.51 -18.35
CA ALA A 108 -5.11 -15.99 -19.68
C ALA A 108 -6.01 -16.95 -20.47
N GLU A 109 -5.92 -18.25 -20.16
CA GLU A 109 -6.74 -19.32 -20.69
C GLU A 109 -7.15 -20.25 -19.53
N ALA A 110 -8.23 -21.00 -19.71
CA ALA A 110 -8.63 -22.04 -18.76
C ALA A 110 -7.48 -23.03 -18.53
N LEU A 111 -7.19 -23.29 -17.25
CA LEU A 111 -6.15 -24.24 -16.84
C LEU A 111 -6.74 -25.64 -16.76
N TYR A 112 -6.09 -26.63 -17.33
CA TYR A 112 -6.45 -28.05 -17.23
C TYR A 112 -5.19 -28.92 -17.31
N PRO A 113 -5.23 -30.18 -16.85
CA PRO A 113 -4.05 -31.04 -16.78
C PRO A 113 -3.27 -31.12 -18.11
N GLY A 114 -1.96 -30.89 -18.06
CA GLY A 114 -1.07 -30.91 -19.23
C GLY A 114 -1.06 -29.64 -20.09
N LYS A 115 -1.89 -28.64 -19.80
CA LYS A 115 -1.91 -27.36 -20.53
C LYS A 115 -0.71 -26.49 -20.18
N LYS A 116 -0.12 -25.88 -21.21
CA LYS A 116 0.77 -24.71 -21.06
C LYS A 116 -0.06 -23.44 -21.20
N ALA A 117 0.01 -22.56 -20.21
CA ALA A 117 -0.76 -21.33 -20.16
C ALA A 117 0.02 -20.23 -19.45
N LYS A 118 -0.41 -18.98 -19.65
CA LYS A 118 0.08 -17.83 -18.88
C LYS A 118 -0.90 -17.52 -17.76
N ILE A 119 -0.37 -17.22 -16.57
CA ILE A 119 -1.13 -16.70 -15.44
C ILE A 119 -0.60 -15.29 -15.14
N SER A 120 -1.49 -14.30 -15.18
CA SER A 120 -1.16 -12.94 -14.76
C SER A 120 -1.28 -12.86 -13.23
N LEU A 121 -0.17 -12.64 -12.54
CA LEU A 121 -0.14 -12.39 -11.10
C LEU A 121 -0.02 -10.88 -10.89
N GLU A 122 -1.12 -10.25 -10.47
CA GLU A 122 -1.17 -8.84 -10.09
C GLU A 122 -0.85 -8.73 -8.60
N LEU A 123 0.07 -7.83 -8.26
CA LEU A 123 0.44 -7.46 -6.90
C LEU A 123 0.00 -6.01 -6.67
N TYR A 124 -0.65 -5.74 -5.56
CA TYR A 124 -1.11 -4.39 -5.21
C TYR A 124 -0.77 -4.06 -3.77
N ASN A 125 -0.57 -2.79 -3.47
CA ASN A 125 -0.26 -2.33 -2.12
C ASN A 125 -1.43 -1.52 -1.53
N ALA A 126 -2.16 -2.14 -0.62
CA ALA A 126 -3.26 -1.53 0.12
C ALA A 126 -2.81 -0.84 1.42
N GLY A 127 -1.50 -0.67 1.62
CA GLY A 127 -0.92 -0.02 2.79
C GLY A 127 -0.29 1.32 2.43
N ASN A 128 -0.13 2.19 3.43
CA ASN A 128 0.44 3.53 3.24
C ASN A 128 1.96 3.52 3.01
N GLY A 129 2.64 2.42 3.35
CA GLY A 129 4.09 2.30 3.21
C GLY A 129 4.50 1.76 1.85
N THR A 130 5.68 2.15 1.35
CA THR A 130 6.28 1.59 0.13
C THR A 130 7.01 0.28 0.42
N ALA A 131 6.76 -0.76 -0.38
CA ALA A 131 7.58 -1.97 -0.40
C ALA A 131 8.78 -1.76 -1.34
N LYS A 132 9.98 -1.57 -0.79
CA LYS A 132 11.21 -1.33 -1.58
C LYS A 132 11.95 -2.63 -1.86
N PHE A 133 12.59 -2.72 -3.03
CA PHE A 133 13.31 -3.90 -3.48
C PHE A 133 12.47 -5.18 -3.40
N LEU A 134 11.19 -5.08 -3.78
CA LEU A 134 10.23 -6.17 -3.75
C LEU A 134 10.69 -7.30 -4.68
N ASN A 135 10.92 -8.46 -4.07
CA ASN A 135 11.16 -9.72 -4.73
C ASN A 135 9.98 -10.65 -4.48
N VAL A 136 9.63 -11.42 -5.49
CA VAL A 136 8.47 -12.29 -5.52
C VAL A 136 8.95 -13.68 -5.89
N LYS A 137 8.59 -14.68 -5.10
CA LYS A 137 8.76 -16.09 -5.45
C LYS A 137 7.41 -16.77 -5.53
N VAL A 138 7.22 -17.60 -6.55
CA VAL A 138 5.96 -18.29 -6.80
C VAL A 138 6.19 -19.79 -6.86
N SER A 139 5.41 -20.54 -6.09
CA SER A 139 5.31 -22.00 -6.14
C SER A 139 3.86 -22.45 -6.23
N SER A 140 3.65 -23.71 -6.61
CA SER A 140 2.33 -24.32 -6.55
C SER A 140 2.42 -25.85 -6.49
N GLY A 141 1.35 -26.49 -6.01
CA GLY A 141 1.19 -27.94 -6.09
C GLY A 141 0.71 -28.45 -7.47
N PHE A 142 0.11 -27.59 -8.30
CA PHE A 142 -0.61 -27.99 -9.52
C PHE A 142 0.15 -27.76 -10.83
N ALA A 143 1.08 -26.81 -10.86
CA ALA A 143 1.81 -26.41 -12.06
C ALA A 143 3.31 -26.23 -11.80
N ASN A 144 4.10 -26.44 -12.84
CA ASN A 144 5.51 -26.08 -12.88
C ASN A 144 5.64 -24.73 -13.62
N PHE A 145 6.43 -23.81 -13.07
CA PHE A 145 6.70 -22.52 -13.68
C PHE A 145 8.06 -22.50 -14.35
N LYS A 146 8.15 -21.90 -15.54
CA LYS A 146 9.44 -21.71 -16.24
C LYS A 146 10.41 -20.84 -15.42
N GLN A 147 9.86 -19.86 -14.71
CA GLN A 147 10.56 -18.98 -13.78
C GLN A 147 9.69 -18.83 -12.54
N SER A 148 10.30 -18.91 -11.36
CA SER A 148 9.61 -18.82 -10.07
C SER A 148 10.03 -17.63 -9.24
N GLY A 149 10.96 -16.78 -9.69
CA GLY A 149 11.47 -15.63 -8.95
C GLY A 149 11.50 -14.37 -9.80
N TYR A 150 11.02 -13.24 -9.27
CA TYR A 150 10.87 -11.98 -9.98
C TYR A 150 11.28 -10.80 -9.10
N TYR A 151 11.96 -9.83 -9.69
CA TYR A 151 12.29 -8.55 -9.05
C TYR A 151 11.39 -7.46 -9.62
N ILE A 152 10.61 -6.84 -8.74
CA ILE A 152 9.62 -5.80 -9.09
C ILE A 152 10.21 -4.40 -8.90
N GLY A 153 11.08 -4.23 -7.89
CA GLY A 153 11.61 -2.92 -7.55
C GLY A 153 10.85 -2.29 -6.39
N SER A 154 10.14 -1.19 -6.60
CA SER A 154 9.34 -0.54 -5.56
C SER A 154 7.86 -0.63 -5.89
N LEU A 155 7.04 -0.94 -4.89
CA LEU A 155 5.58 -0.86 -4.99
C LEU A 155 5.07 0.16 -3.96
N GLU A 156 4.64 1.31 -4.46
CA GLU A 156 4.18 2.44 -3.64
C GLU A 156 2.78 2.20 -3.07
N SER A 157 2.32 3.07 -2.17
CA SER A 157 0.94 3.02 -1.66
C SER A 157 -0.03 3.24 -2.81
N ASP A 158 -1.13 2.47 -2.85
CA ASP A 158 -2.17 2.57 -3.88
C ASP A 158 -1.69 2.26 -5.31
N ASP A 159 -0.55 1.59 -5.43
CA ASP A 159 0.04 1.16 -6.70
C ASP A 159 -0.07 -0.36 -6.91
N TYR A 160 0.04 -0.79 -8.16
CA TYR A 160 0.00 -2.19 -8.55
C TYR A 160 1.01 -2.52 -9.66
N ASP A 161 1.51 -3.75 -9.68
CA ASP A 161 2.35 -4.28 -10.76
C ASP A 161 1.92 -5.71 -11.10
N SER A 162 2.26 -6.17 -12.31
CA SER A 162 1.82 -7.47 -12.84
C SER A 162 2.98 -8.29 -13.38
N ILE A 163 3.01 -9.56 -13.01
CA ILE A 163 3.98 -10.55 -13.49
C ILE A 163 3.26 -11.59 -14.35
N SER A 164 3.83 -11.92 -15.50
CA SER A 164 3.36 -13.05 -16.32
C SER A 164 4.10 -14.34 -15.95
N LEU A 165 3.36 -15.32 -15.44
CA LEU A 165 3.86 -16.63 -15.09
C LEU A 165 3.62 -17.60 -16.25
N ASP A 166 4.69 -18.11 -16.86
CA ASP A 166 4.59 -19.21 -17.83
C ASP A 166 4.45 -20.54 -17.07
N ALA A 167 3.24 -21.09 -17.05
CA ALA A 167 2.86 -22.27 -16.29
C ALA A 167 2.64 -23.49 -17.19
N GLU A 168 3.14 -24.64 -16.77
CA GLU A 168 2.80 -25.96 -17.30
C GLU A 168 2.05 -26.75 -16.22
N VAL A 169 0.73 -26.90 -16.41
CA VAL A 169 -0.13 -27.64 -15.49
C VAL A 169 0.25 -29.11 -15.53
N ARG A 170 0.46 -29.72 -14.36
CA ARG A 170 0.88 -31.13 -14.27
C ARG A 170 -0.21 -32.04 -14.82
N LYS A 171 0.19 -33.17 -15.44
CA LYS A 171 -0.76 -34.09 -16.10
C LYS A 171 -1.56 -34.96 -15.14
N ASP A 172 -1.03 -35.17 -13.93
CA ASP A 172 -1.58 -36.00 -12.86
C ASP A 172 -2.47 -35.22 -11.88
N VAL A 173 -2.52 -33.89 -12.01
CA VAL A 173 -3.36 -33.05 -11.15
C VAL A 173 -4.84 -33.28 -11.44
N GLN A 174 -5.65 -33.35 -10.39
CA GLN A 174 -7.10 -33.45 -10.54
C GLN A 174 -7.70 -32.05 -10.71
N PRO A 175 -8.76 -31.88 -11.52
CA PRO A 175 -9.54 -30.64 -11.54
C PRO A 175 -10.01 -30.23 -10.14
N GLY A 176 -9.99 -28.94 -9.84
CA GLY A 176 -10.33 -28.40 -8.53
C GLY A 176 -9.78 -27.00 -8.29
N ASP A 177 -9.98 -26.51 -7.07
CA ASP A 177 -9.44 -25.25 -6.60
C ASP A 177 -8.06 -25.47 -5.98
N TYR A 178 -7.09 -24.68 -6.42
CA TYR A 178 -5.70 -24.69 -5.96
C TYR A 178 -5.27 -23.29 -5.56
N SER A 179 -4.08 -23.18 -4.97
CA SER A 179 -3.46 -21.90 -4.65
C SER A 179 -2.08 -21.79 -5.28
N LEU A 180 -1.74 -20.59 -5.74
CA LEU A 180 -0.35 -20.16 -5.89
C LEU A 180 0.17 -19.75 -4.53
N GLU A 181 1.31 -20.29 -4.13
CA GLU A 181 2.06 -19.84 -2.97
C GLU A 181 2.99 -18.72 -3.43
N VAL A 182 2.74 -17.50 -2.96
CA VAL A 182 3.51 -16.31 -3.32
C VAL A 182 4.28 -15.82 -2.10
N GLU A 183 5.59 -15.98 -2.10
CA GLU A 183 6.50 -15.46 -1.08
C GLU A 183 7.09 -14.13 -1.53
N LEU A 184 6.81 -13.10 -0.75
CA LEU A 184 7.27 -11.73 -0.98
C LEU A 184 8.39 -11.41 0.01
N SER A 185 9.43 -10.75 -0.45
CA SER A 185 10.46 -10.15 0.41
C SER A 185 10.81 -8.74 -0.05
N PHE A 186 10.77 -7.78 0.87
CA PHE A 186 11.01 -6.37 0.59
C PHE A 186 11.57 -5.64 1.81
N LYS A 187 11.99 -4.39 1.63
CA LYS A 187 12.39 -3.48 2.70
C LYS A 187 11.37 -2.39 2.93
N ASP A 188 11.15 -2.03 4.20
CA ASP A 188 10.30 -0.89 4.57
C ASP A 188 11.06 0.46 4.46
N ALA A 189 10.41 1.55 4.87
CA ALA A 189 10.99 2.90 4.88
C ALA A 189 12.28 3.00 5.73
N PHE A 190 12.46 2.12 6.72
CA PHE A 190 13.61 2.07 7.62
C PHE A 190 14.62 0.99 7.24
N SER A 191 14.55 0.48 6.01
CA SER A 191 15.43 -0.58 5.47
C SER A 191 15.33 -1.91 6.20
N GLN A 192 14.28 -2.13 7.00
CA GLN A 192 14.05 -3.40 7.68
C GLN A 192 13.48 -4.40 6.69
N ASP A 193 14.05 -5.60 6.69
CA ASP A 193 13.55 -6.71 5.87
C ASP A 193 12.17 -7.19 6.36
N LYS A 194 11.27 -7.37 5.40
CA LYS A 194 9.91 -7.90 5.59
C LYS A 194 9.71 -9.09 4.68
N SER A 195 8.97 -10.07 5.16
CA SER A 195 8.57 -11.23 4.36
C SER A 195 7.10 -11.53 4.60
N VAL A 196 6.36 -11.76 3.51
CA VAL A 196 4.93 -12.04 3.51
C VAL A 196 4.69 -13.26 2.63
N ARG A 197 3.80 -14.15 3.05
CA ARG A 197 3.34 -15.27 2.23
C ARG A 197 1.86 -15.11 1.95
N LEU A 198 1.49 -15.22 0.68
CA LEU A 198 0.12 -15.14 0.20
C LEU A 198 -0.25 -16.45 -0.47
N GLU A 199 -1.49 -16.88 -0.28
CA GLU A 199 -2.10 -17.99 -1.01
C GLU A 199 -3.12 -17.39 -1.97
N VAL A 200 -2.83 -17.44 -3.28
CA VAL A 200 -3.67 -16.82 -4.29
C VAL A 200 -4.46 -17.91 -5.01
N PRO A 201 -5.81 -17.93 -4.89
CA PRO A 201 -6.62 -19.01 -5.42
C PRO A 201 -6.61 -19.01 -6.95
N VAL A 202 -6.51 -20.21 -7.53
CA VAL A 202 -6.53 -20.49 -8.96
C VAL A 202 -7.31 -21.77 -9.21
N LYS A 203 -8.18 -21.76 -10.22
CA LYS A 203 -9.00 -22.93 -10.56
C LYS A 203 -8.42 -23.72 -11.73
N VAL A 204 -8.34 -25.04 -11.56
CA VAL A 204 -8.00 -26.00 -12.62
C VAL A 204 -9.28 -26.74 -13.00
N LEU A 205 -9.64 -26.70 -14.28
CA LEU A 205 -10.84 -27.28 -14.85
C LEU A 205 -10.56 -28.63 -15.51
N THR A 206 -11.63 -29.35 -15.84
CA THR A 206 -11.55 -30.43 -16.82
C THR A 206 -11.30 -29.85 -18.22
N GLU A 207 -10.73 -30.65 -19.13
CA GLU A 207 -10.56 -30.24 -20.53
C GLU A 207 -11.90 -29.92 -21.21
N ALA A 208 -12.95 -30.68 -20.91
CA ALA A 208 -14.28 -30.45 -21.45
C ALA A 208 -14.88 -29.10 -20.99
N GLU A 209 -14.76 -28.75 -19.71
CA GLU A 209 -15.21 -27.45 -19.18
C GLU A 209 -14.40 -26.29 -19.77
N ALA A 210 -13.08 -26.47 -19.91
CA ALA A 210 -12.20 -25.47 -20.53
C ALA A 210 -12.58 -25.17 -22.00
N LEU A 211 -12.95 -26.20 -22.76
CA LEU A 211 -13.43 -26.05 -24.14
C LEU A 211 -14.78 -25.32 -24.21
N GLN A 212 -15.70 -25.56 -23.28
CA GLN A 212 -16.98 -24.84 -23.21
C GLN A 212 -16.78 -23.35 -22.87
N GLN A 213 -15.90 -23.06 -21.91
CA GLN A 213 -15.61 -21.68 -21.49
C GLN A 213 -14.99 -20.85 -22.63
N SER A 214 -14.09 -21.45 -23.41
CA SER A 214 -13.47 -20.77 -24.55
C SER A 214 -14.47 -20.50 -25.69
N GLN A 215 -15.43 -21.39 -25.94
CA GLN A 215 -16.49 -21.18 -26.94
C GLN A 215 -17.47 -20.07 -26.55
N GLN A 216 -17.81 -19.93 -25.26
CA GLN A 216 -18.70 -18.86 -24.78
C GLN A 216 -18.05 -17.47 -24.85
N GLN A 217 -16.72 -17.40 -24.80
CA GLN A 217 -15.95 -16.15 -24.92
C GLN A 217 -15.59 -15.78 -26.37
N ALA A 218 -16.01 -16.58 -27.36
CA ALA A 218 -15.82 -16.23 -28.77
C ALA A 218 -16.46 -14.84 -29.05
N PRO A 219 -15.78 -13.94 -29.80
CA PRO A 219 -16.19 -12.55 -29.91
C PRO A 219 -17.55 -12.45 -30.61
N VAL A 220 -18.61 -12.25 -29.83
CA VAL A 220 -19.98 -12.00 -30.32
C VAL A 220 -20.02 -10.85 -31.33
N LEU A 221 -19.09 -9.89 -31.22
CA LEU A 221 -18.91 -8.79 -32.16
C LEU A 221 -18.61 -9.26 -33.59
N LEU A 222 -17.84 -10.34 -33.79
CA LEU A 222 -17.54 -10.88 -35.11
C LEU A 222 -18.81 -11.44 -35.76
N TYR A 223 -19.62 -12.15 -34.99
CA TYR A 223 -20.93 -12.63 -35.45
C TYR A 223 -21.91 -11.47 -35.72
N ALA A 224 -21.93 -10.44 -34.88
CA ALA A 224 -22.76 -9.25 -35.09
C ALA A 224 -22.37 -8.48 -36.36
N ILE A 225 -21.08 -8.31 -36.64
CA ILE A 225 -20.58 -7.66 -37.87
C ILE A 225 -20.97 -8.47 -39.11
N ILE A 226 -20.84 -9.80 -39.06
CA ILE A 226 -21.24 -10.69 -40.16
C ILE A 226 -22.75 -10.59 -40.42
N VAL A 227 -23.57 -10.59 -39.37
CA VAL A 227 -25.04 -10.46 -39.50
C VAL A 227 -25.42 -9.09 -40.07
N LEU A 228 -24.79 -8.00 -39.62
CA LEU A 228 -25.02 -6.66 -40.16
C LEU A 228 -24.58 -6.54 -41.63
N ALA A 229 -23.46 -7.16 -42.01
CA ALA A 229 -23.00 -7.19 -43.39
C ALA A 229 -23.97 -7.94 -44.32
N ILE A 230 -24.49 -9.09 -43.87
CA ILE A 230 -25.49 -9.87 -44.61
C ILE A 230 -26.81 -9.08 -44.73
N ALA A 231 -27.27 -8.45 -43.65
CA ALA A 231 -28.48 -7.62 -43.67
C ALA A 231 -28.32 -6.41 -44.60
N GLY A 232 -27.16 -5.74 -44.58
CA GLY A 232 -26.84 -4.63 -45.49
C GLY A 232 -26.80 -5.05 -46.95
N ALA A 233 -26.17 -6.20 -47.25
CA ALA A 233 -26.13 -6.76 -48.60
C ALA A 233 -27.52 -7.16 -49.11
N ALA A 234 -28.36 -7.78 -48.27
CA ALA A 234 -29.73 -8.13 -48.60
C ALA A 234 -30.58 -6.88 -48.86
N TRP A 235 -30.48 -5.84 -48.02
CA TRP A 235 -31.16 -4.57 -48.21
C TRP A 235 -30.75 -3.88 -49.53
N TRP A 236 -29.46 -3.87 -49.85
CA TRP A 236 -28.94 -3.32 -51.10
C TRP A 236 -29.48 -4.06 -52.33
N PHE A 237 -29.50 -5.39 -52.30
CA PHE A 237 -30.05 -6.21 -53.39
C PHE A 237 -31.56 -5.99 -53.58
N LEU A 238 -32.32 -5.88 -52.50
CA LEU A 238 -33.76 -5.59 -52.54
C LEU A 238 -34.04 -4.18 -53.10
N LYS A 239 -33.22 -3.18 -52.74
CA LYS A 239 -33.32 -1.82 -53.29
C LYS A 239 -33.00 -1.78 -54.78
N LYS A 240 -32.00 -2.55 -55.24
CA LYS A 240 -31.60 -2.62 -56.66
C LYS A 240 -32.70 -3.24 -57.53
N LYS A 241 -33.40 -4.28 -57.06
CA LYS A 241 -34.55 -4.88 -57.77
C LYS A 241 -35.72 -3.90 -57.95
N LYS A 242 -35.96 -3.01 -56.99
CA LYS A 242 -37.06 -2.04 -57.05
C LYS A 242 -36.84 -0.91 -58.07
N HIS A 243 -35.60 -0.65 -58.48
CA HIS A 243 -35.25 0.38 -59.47
C HIS A 243 -35.09 -0.13 -60.91
N SER A 244 -35.00 -1.45 -61.13
CA SER A 244 -34.84 -2.05 -62.47
C SER A 244 -36.15 -2.49 -63.13
N GLY A 245 -37.29 -2.26 -62.47
CA GLY A 245 -38.63 -2.51 -63.00
C GLY A 245 -39.39 -1.21 -63.24
N LYS A 246 -38.95 -0.45 -64.25
CA LYS A 246 -39.70 0.61 -64.92
C LYS A 246 -39.23 0.68 -66.37
#